data_AF-A0A1F6KHI5-F1
#
_entry.id   AF-A0A1F6KHI5-F1
#
_cell.length_a   1.000
_cell.length_b   1.000
_cell.length_c   1.000
_cell.angle_alpha   90.00
_cell.angle_beta   90.00
_cell.angle_gamma   90.00
#
_symmetry.space_group_name_H-M   'P 1'
#
loop_
_entity.id
_entity.type
_entity.pdbx_description
1 polymer ?
#
loop_
_entity_poly.entity_id
_entity_poly.type
_entity_poly.pdbx_seq_one_letter_code
_entity_poly.pdbx_strand_id
1 'polypeptide(L)'
;MRNGKIIIGGLVFISFYMVFWLWFFDNPKPHENIITISKKMSSFRPAENNNLALRDKVEPSPVVPLSYKISLDLRRQSFNLSCEFAAAASIIFHFTNNPVFSVFNEVEAEKKLINKMWISRNPNVGIRMGMVNVTSLNSLYANLNQWFGGSDYYGIHAPPFIDLFASYKLIARPIYINDSTIPAIKEAISQNHLVMAWIKIGYAKPVDDAPSYGKVKIVRGEHTVVITGYDEGGVIVMDPGIGLERHIEYRALIDASIPFSMPFLEVYKNIDNEMFWDNLTVGFDTLTGIDRSIPKVSVENGARMAGAANQMRDILKDFGYSINSVSNADNFDYQDVSIRTKKSFSDFLYILTRDIKLAGYTVASSSADLADDGGKDMVVIVGK
;
A
#
# COMPACT_ATOMS: atom_id res chain seq x y z
N MET A 1 58.55 -22.31 -6.98
CA MET A 1 57.80 -21.33 -7.80
C MET A 1 56.42 -21.95 -8.04
N ARG A 2 55.26 -21.40 -7.71
CA ARG A 2 54.83 -20.05 -7.33
C ARG A 2 53.48 -20.23 -6.61
N ASN A 3 53.40 -19.83 -5.35
CA ASN A 3 52.16 -19.70 -4.58
C ASN A 3 51.43 -18.41 -4.97
N GLY A 4 50.11 -18.40 -4.77
CA GLY A 4 49.38 -17.21 -4.35
C GLY A 4 48.69 -16.43 -5.46
N LYS A 5 47.36 -16.54 -5.51
CA LYS A 5 46.38 -15.47 -5.79
C LYS A 5 45.02 -16.14 -5.98
N ILE A 6 44.07 -15.90 -5.07
CA ILE A 6 42.62 -15.71 -5.26
C ILE A 6 42.04 -15.57 -3.83
N ILE A 7 42.31 -14.46 -3.15
CA ILE A 7 41.50 -13.95 -2.02
C ILE A 7 41.68 -12.44 -1.97
N ILE A 8 41.22 -11.71 -3.00
CA ILE A 8 41.16 -10.22 -2.96
C ILE A 8 39.79 -9.69 -3.44
N GLY A 9 38.96 -10.50 -4.10
CA GLY A 9 37.66 -10.06 -4.62
C GLY A 9 36.54 -9.90 -3.57
N GLY A 10 36.59 -10.60 -2.44
CA GLY A 10 35.49 -10.59 -1.45
C GLY A 10 35.50 -9.39 -0.50
N LEU A 11 36.67 -8.86 -0.16
CA LEU A 11 36.81 -7.80 0.85
C LEU A 11 36.50 -6.40 0.30
N VAL A 12 36.67 -6.19 -1.01
CA VAL A 12 36.38 -4.90 -1.67
C VAL A 12 34.87 -4.70 -1.87
N PHE A 13 34.10 -5.78 -2.05
CA PHE A 13 32.66 -5.69 -2.27
C PHE A 13 31.88 -5.39 -0.98
N ILE A 14 32.32 -5.93 0.17
CA ILE A 14 31.70 -5.67 1.48
C ILE A 14 31.98 -4.23 1.96
N SER A 15 33.16 -3.69 1.65
CA SER A 15 33.55 -2.35 2.07
C SER A 15 32.84 -1.25 1.28
N PHE A 16 32.55 -1.44 -0.03
CA PHE A 16 31.69 -0.50 -0.77
C PHE A 16 30.23 -0.54 -0.32
N TYR A 17 29.71 -1.72 0.07
CA TYR A 17 28.36 -1.84 0.59
C TYR A 17 28.23 -1.11 1.95
N MET A 18 29.16 -1.28 2.89
CA MET A 18 29.13 -0.56 4.17
C MET A 18 29.35 0.96 4.04
N VAL A 19 30.23 1.41 3.14
CA VAL A 19 30.46 2.85 2.90
C VAL A 19 29.26 3.51 2.23
N PHE A 20 28.53 2.80 1.37
CA PHE A 20 27.27 3.27 0.80
C PHE A 20 26.19 3.51 1.87
N TRP A 21 26.10 2.63 2.88
CA TRP A 21 25.21 2.84 4.02
C TRP A 21 25.70 4.04 4.86
N LEU A 22 26.98 4.10 5.25
CA LEU A 22 27.47 5.21 6.09
C LEU A 22 27.35 6.60 5.43
N TRP A 23 27.46 6.70 4.11
CA TRP A 23 27.31 7.98 3.38
C TRP A 23 25.84 8.41 3.17
N PHE A 24 24.88 7.48 3.26
CA PHE A 24 23.46 7.80 3.13
C PHE A 24 22.79 8.23 4.46
N PHE A 25 23.41 7.99 5.62
CA PHE A 25 22.83 8.20 6.95
C PHE A 25 23.54 9.27 7.80
N ASP A 26 23.99 10.37 7.20
CA ASP A 26 24.37 11.55 8.00
C ASP A 26 23.13 12.31 8.49
N ASN A 27 23.04 12.45 9.82
CA ASN A 27 21.93 13.01 10.59
C ASN A 27 21.51 14.41 10.10
N PRO A 28 20.25 14.64 9.68
CA PRO A 28 19.78 16.00 9.42
C PRO A 28 19.51 16.72 10.75
N LYS A 29 20.17 17.86 10.95
CA LYS A 29 19.89 18.78 12.06
C LYS A 29 18.47 19.36 11.93
N PRO A 30 17.80 19.67 13.05
CA PRO A 30 16.43 20.17 13.03
C PRO A 30 16.39 21.61 12.49
N HIS A 31 15.55 21.84 11.49
CA HIS A 31 15.14 23.18 11.09
C HIS A 31 13.69 23.43 11.53
N GLU A 32 13.50 24.55 12.23
CA GLU A 32 12.23 25.03 12.77
C GLU A 32 11.33 25.67 11.72
N ASN A 33 10.02 25.52 11.97
CA ASN A 33 8.89 26.36 11.57
C ASN A 33 8.52 26.47 10.09
N ILE A 34 7.50 25.71 9.65
CA ILE A 34 6.33 26.21 8.90
C ILE A 34 5.12 25.30 9.22
N ILE A 35 4.17 25.78 10.03
CA ILE A 35 2.84 25.15 10.18
C ILE A 35 1.80 26.21 9.82
N THR A 36 1.17 26.09 8.65
CA THR A 36 -0.21 26.50 8.42
C THR A 36 -0.71 25.76 7.19
N ILE A 37 -2.00 25.37 7.19
CA ILE A 37 -2.79 24.67 6.15
C ILE A 37 -3.01 23.19 6.47
N SER A 38 -3.91 22.92 7.42
CA SER A 38 -4.79 21.74 7.37
C SER A 38 -6.08 22.05 8.11
N LYS A 39 -7.08 22.56 7.39
CA LYS A 39 -8.44 22.71 7.91
C LYS A 39 -9.45 22.50 6.79
N LYS A 40 -9.46 21.32 6.16
CA LYS A 40 -10.59 20.88 5.34
C LYS A 40 -10.55 19.39 5.00
N MET A 41 -10.66 18.51 5.99
CA MET A 41 -11.02 17.10 5.74
C MET A 41 -11.49 16.43 7.04
N SER A 42 -12.70 16.78 7.49
CA SER A 42 -13.38 16.05 8.56
C SER A 42 -14.88 16.00 8.30
N SER A 43 -15.30 15.09 7.41
CA SER A 43 -16.65 14.54 7.45
C SER A 43 -16.74 13.43 6.41
N PHE A 44 -16.69 12.18 6.84
CA PHE A 44 -17.59 11.11 6.39
C PHE A 44 -17.31 9.83 7.19
N ARG A 45 -18.26 9.44 8.05
CA ARG A 45 -18.36 8.09 8.63
C ARG A 45 -19.39 7.32 7.78
N PRO A 46 -19.15 6.06 7.39
CA PRO A 46 -20.20 5.22 6.81
C PRO A 46 -21.25 4.86 7.88
N ALA A 47 -22.46 4.59 7.42
CA ALA A 47 -23.71 4.47 8.18
C ALA A 47 -23.63 3.62 9.46
N GLU A 48 -24.05 4.22 10.58
CA GLU A 48 -24.43 3.50 11.80
C GLU A 48 -25.71 2.71 11.54
N ASN A 49 -25.64 1.38 11.68
CA ASN A 49 -26.81 0.53 11.76
C ASN A 49 -27.56 0.83 13.07
N ASN A 50 -28.80 1.28 12.93
CA ASN A 50 -29.72 1.58 14.04
C ASN A 50 -30.02 0.33 14.88
N ASN A 51 -29.32 0.19 16.00
CA ASN A 51 -29.76 -0.54 17.20
C ASN A 51 -29.31 0.23 18.44
N LEU A 52 -29.78 1.48 18.55
CA LEU A 52 -29.53 2.40 19.66
C LEU A 52 -30.66 2.29 20.70
N ALA A 53 -30.67 1.19 21.44
CA ALA A 53 -31.36 1.09 22.73
C ALA A 53 -30.86 -0.15 23.47
N LEU A 54 -29.63 -0.07 24.03
CA LEU A 54 -29.06 -0.87 25.15
C LEU A 54 -27.53 -0.93 25.02
N ARG A 55 -26.82 0.20 25.21
CA ARG A 55 -25.36 0.18 25.45
C ARG A 55 -24.82 1.49 26.04
N ASP A 56 -25.47 2.03 27.08
CA ASP A 56 -24.87 3.10 27.92
C ASP A 56 -24.01 2.49 29.03
N LYS A 57 -22.97 1.76 28.63
CA LYS A 57 -21.76 1.59 29.43
C LYS A 57 -20.60 1.97 28.54
N VAL A 58 -20.22 3.24 28.59
CA VAL A 58 -18.95 3.71 28.04
C VAL A 58 -17.87 3.08 28.91
N GLU A 59 -17.36 1.92 28.50
CA GLU A 59 -16.13 1.41 29.09
C GLU A 59 -15.02 2.44 28.84
N PRO A 60 -14.22 2.78 29.87
CA PRO A 60 -13.10 3.69 29.67
C PRO A 60 -12.18 3.10 28.61
N SER A 61 -11.83 3.91 27.60
CA SER A 61 -10.86 3.49 26.58
C SER A 61 -9.60 2.97 27.27
N PRO A 62 -9.06 1.82 26.83
CA PRO A 62 -7.90 1.23 27.48
C PRO A 62 -6.74 2.23 27.51
N VAL A 63 -6.11 2.35 28.67
CA VAL A 63 -4.96 3.24 28.85
C VAL A 63 -3.80 2.70 28.03
N VAL A 64 -3.40 3.44 26.99
CA VAL A 64 -2.24 3.11 26.17
C VAL A 64 -0.97 3.34 27.00
N PRO A 65 -0.08 2.33 27.18
CA PRO A 65 1.14 2.48 27.96
C PRO A 65 2.11 3.48 27.30
N LEU A 66 3.08 4.00 28.08
CA LEU A 66 4.08 4.95 27.54
C LEU A 66 5.04 4.30 26.53
N SER A 67 5.32 3.01 26.71
CA SER A 67 6.11 2.18 25.80
C SER A 67 5.52 0.78 25.72
N TYR A 68 5.58 0.17 24.55
CA TYR A 68 5.18 -1.22 24.35
C TYR A 68 6.01 -1.84 23.24
N LYS A 69 6.27 -3.15 23.31
CA LYS A 69 7.00 -3.88 22.28
C LYS A 69 6.47 -5.30 22.15
N ILE A 70 6.17 -5.69 20.91
CA ILE A 70 5.83 -7.04 20.50
C ILE A 70 7.13 -7.73 20.08
N SER A 71 7.35 -8.95 20.59
CA SER A 71 8.46 -9.79 20.13
C SER A 71 8.15 -10.33 18.73
N LEU A 72 9.01 -10.01 17.77
CA LEU A 72 8.92 -10.48 16.39
C LEU A 72 10.27 -11.06 15.97
N ASP A 73 10.26 -12.20 15.28
CA ASP A 73 11.47 -12.75 14.72
C ASP A 73 12.00 -11.83 13.61
N LEU A 74 13.29 -11.49 13.70
CA LEU A 74 13.95 -10.64 12.71
C LEU A 74 14.14 -11.42 11.41
N ARG A 75 13.82 -10.77 10.30
CA ARG A 75 13.89 -11.35 8.95
C ARG A 75 14.64 -10.40 8.05
N ARG A 76 15.43 -10.96 7.13
CA ARG A 76 15.99 -10.23 6.00
C ARG A 76 15.24 -10.57 4.71
N GLN A 77 15.08 -9.59 3.83
CA GLN A 77 14.52 -9.83 2.49
C GLN A 77 15.48 -10.68 1.64
N SER A 78 14.89 -11.58 0.85
CA SER A 78 15.61 -12.54 0.01
C SER A 78 15.91 -12.01 -1.39
N PHE A 79 15.09 -11.09 -1.89
CA PHE A 79 15.30 -10.40 -3.16
C PHE A 79 15.56 -8.91 -2.91
N ASN A 80 16.22 -8.23 -3.84
CA ASN A 80 16.57 -6.82 -3.66
C ASN A 80 15.34 -5.88 -3.58
N LEU A 81 14.21 -6.27 -4.17
CA LEU A 81 12.99 -5.47 -4.27
C LEU A 81 11.77 -6.19 -3.66
N SER A 82 11.96 -6.83 -2.51
CA SER A 82 10.92 -7.63 -1.83
C SER A 82 10.73 -7.31 -0.35
N CYS A 83 11.07 -6.10 0.08
CA CYS A 83 10.94 -5.67 1.48
C CYS A 83 9.50 -5.84 2.01
N GLU A 84 8.50 -5.60 1.17
CA GLU A 84 7.09 -5.72 1.46
C GLU A 84 6.69 -7.18 1.70
N PHE A 85 7.22 -8.10 0.89
CA PHE A 85 6.96 -9.54 1.04
C PHE A 85 7.65 -10.12 2.27
N ALA A 86 8.88 -9.68 2.56
CA ALA A 86 9.59 -10.08 3.76
C ALA A 86 8.86 -9.59 5.03
N ALA A 87 8.45 -8.32 5.06
CA ALA A 87 7.63 -7.74 6.12
C ALA A 87 6.31 -8.49 6.32
N ALA A 88 5.55 -8.71 5.24
CA ALA A 88 4.28 -9.43 5.30
C ALA A 88 4.46 -10.89 5.75
N ALA A 89 5.50 -11.58 5.30
CA ALA A 89 5.80 -12.93 5.76
C ALA A 89 6.07 -12.96 7.27
N SER A 90 6.71 -11.94 7.85
CA SER A 90 6.97 -11.90 9.30
C SER A 90 5.68 -11.70 10.09
N ILE A 91 4.80 -10.81 9.60
CA ILE A 91 3.48 -10.60 10.18
C ILE A 91 2.63 -11.87 10.10
N ILE A 92 2.59 -12.53 8.93
CA ILE A 92 1.84 -13.78 8.74
C ILE A 92 2.36 -14.86 9.68
N PHE A 93 3.69 -15.03 9.80
CA PHE A 93 4.26 -16.01 10.71
C PHE A 93 3.86 -15.75 12.16
N HIS A 94 3.97 -14.50 12.61
CA HIS A 94 3.62 -14.10 13.98
C HIS A 94 2.20 -14.51 14.36
N PHE A 95 1.20 -14.26 13.50
CA PHE A 95 -0.20 -14.55 13.83
C PHE A 95 -0.65 -15.97 13.53
N THR A 96 0.01 -16.66 12.58
CA THR A 96 -0.45 -17.98 12.11
C THR A 96 0.43 -19.14 12.57
N ASN A 97 1.66 -18.88 13.02
CA ASN A 97 2.69 -19.89 13.28
C ASN A 97 2.94 -20.84 12.11
N ASN A 98 2.61 -20.44 10.88
CA ASN A 98 2.75 -21.30 9.72
C ASN A 98 4.24 -21.45 9.33
N PRO A 99 4.81 -22.66 9.41
CA PRO A 99 6.26 -22.87 9.28
C PRO A 99 6.83 -22.46 7.91
N VAL A 100 6.00 -22.38 6.87
CA VAL A 100 6.40 -21.87 5.55
C VAL A 100 6.89 -20.42 5.64
N PHE A 101 6.33 -19.63 6.56
CA PHE A 101 6.71 -18.23 6.78
C PHE A 101 7.70 -18.05 7.92
N SER A 102 8.31 -19.11 8.44
CA SER A 102 9.38 -18.97 9.45
C SER A 102 10.64 -18.31 8.88
N VAL A 103 11.47 -17.74 9.76
CA VAL A 103 12.76 -17.13 9.38
C VAL A 103 13.78 -18.13 8.84
N PHE A 104 13.53 -19.43 8.94
CA PHE A 104 14.36 -20.46 8.32
C PHE A 104 14.00 -20.72 6.84
N ASN A 105 12.90 -20.13 6.35
CA ASN A 105 12.35 -20.35 5.02
C ASN A 105 12.15 -19.03 4.24
N GLU A 106 12.98 -18.00 4.46
CA GLU A 106 12.78 -16.64 3.92
C GLU A 106 12.49 -16.60 2.41
N VAL A 107 13.30 -17.31 1.61
CA VAL A 107 13.15 -17.35 0.14
C VAL A 107 11.80 -17.94 -0.26
N GLU A 108 11.41 -19.06 0.34
CA GLU A 108 10.17 -19.76 -0.02
C GLU A 108 8.93 -19.05 0.53
N ALA A 109 9.07 -18.40 1.69
CA ALA A 109 8.06 -17.53 2.27
C ALA A 109 7.72 -16.38 1.31
N GLU A 110 8.73 -15.64 0.85
CA GLU A 110 8.55 -14.52 -0.06
C GLU A 110 7.99 -14.98 -1.42
N LYS A 111 8.55 -16.03 -2.02
CA LYS A 111 8.02 -16.59 -3.29
C LYS A 111 6.55 -16.97 -3.18
N LYS A 112 6.13 -17.56 -2.05
CA LYS A 112 4.73 -17.94 -1.83
C LYS A 112 3.79 -16.73 -1.85
N LEU A 113 4.22 -15.60 -1.29
CA LEU A 113 3.44 -14.35 -1.31
C LEU A 113 3.51 -13.67 -2.69
N ILE A 114 4.69 -13.61 -3.30
CA ILE A 114 4.90 -13.04 -4.64
C ILE A 114 4.01 -13.72 -5.68
N ASN A 115 3.91 -15.05 -5.65
CA ASN A 115 3.09 -15.83 -6.60
C ASN A 115 1.58 -15.62 -6.45
N LYS A 116 1.14 -15.04 -5.33
CA LYS A 116 -0.26 -14.67 -5.09
C LYS A 116 -0.60 -13.29 -5.63
N MET A 117 0.39 -12.43 -5.82
CA MET A 117 0.20 -11.07 -6.29
C MET A 117 0.23 -10.99 -7.82
N TRP A 118 -0.55 -10.07 -8.36
CA TRP A 118 -0.51 -9.82 -9.80
C TRP A 118 0.61 -8.85 -10.13
N ILE A 119 0.91 -8.78 -11.42
CA ILE A 119 1.89 -7.85 -11.97
C ILE A 119 1.11 -6.70 -12.57
N SER A 120 1.47 -5.48 -12.20
CA SER A 120 0.80 -4.28 -12.70
C SER A 120 1.78 -3.13 -12.89
N ARG A 121 1.47 -2.24 -13.83
CA ARG A 121 2.18 -0.97 -13.94
C ARG A 121 1.82 0.00 -12.80
N ASN A 122 0.67 -0.21 -12.16
CA ASN A 122 0.24 0.51 -10.98
C ASN A 122 0.60 -0.27 -9.71
N PRO A 123 1.54 0.21 -8.87
CA PRO A 123 1.93 -0.48 -7.65
C PRO A 123 0.80 -0.58 -6.61
N ASN A 124 -0.27 0.21 -6.73
CA ASN A 124 -1.47 0.08 -5.90
C ASN A 124 -2.37 -1.10 -6.31
N VAL A 125 -2.08 -1.76 -7.42
CA VAL A 125 -2.83 -2.92 -7.94
C VAL A 125 -2.00 -4.21 -7.83
N GLY A 126 -0.69 -4.13 -8.08
CA GLY A 126 0.17 -5.31 -8.07
C GLY A 126 1.65 -4.96 -8.13
N ILE A 127 2.48 -5.99 -8.29
CA ILE A 127 3.93 -5.87 -8.36
C ILE A 127 4.33 -5.11 -9.63
N ARG A 128 5.02 -3.99 -9.44
CA ARG A 128 5.62 -3.20 -10.50
C ARG A 128 7.06 -3.61 -10.74
N MET A 129 7.28 -4.37 -11.80
CA MET A 129 8.59 -4.80 -12.28
C MET A 129 8.75 -4.45 -13.75
N GLY A 130 9.65 -3.49 -14.04
CA GLY A 130 9.84 -2.75 -15.29
C GLY A 130 9.90 -3.55 -16.59
N MET A 131 10.01 -2.81 -17.71
CA MET A 131 9.81 -3.12 -19.15
C MET A 131 10.13 -4.52 -19.72
N VAL A 132 10.73 -5.44 -18.98
CA VAL A 132 10.79 -6.85 -19.36
C VAL A 132 9.40 -7.45 -19.19
N ASN A 133 8.75 -7.85 -20.29
CA ASN A 133 7.54 -8.65 -20.22
C ASN A 133 7.79 -9.82 -19.26
N VAL A 134 7.11 -9.82 -18.12
CA VAL A 134 7.20 -10.95 -17.19
C VAL A 134 6.43 -12.09 -17.85
N THR A 135 7.17 -12.97 -18.51
CA THR A 135 6.63 -14.13 -19.25
C THR A 135 6.62 -15.39 -18.40
N SER A 136 7.24 -15.37 -17.22
CA SER A 136 7.33 -16.49 -16.29
C SER A 136 7.66 -16.02 -14.86
N LEU A 137 7.42 -16.88 -13.86
CA LEU A 137 7.85 -16.65 -12.47
C LEU A 137 9.37 -16.47 -12.36
N ASN A 138 10.16 -17.19 -13.17
CA ASN A 138 11.62 -17.04 -13.16
C ASN A 138 12.05 -15.65 -13.63
N SER A 139 11.39 -15.10 -14.66
CA SER A 139 11.65 -13.71 -15.08
C SER A 139 11.21 -12.70 -14.01
N LEU A 140 10.15 -12.99 -13.25
CA LEU A 140 9.72 -12.14 -12.12
C LEU A 140 10.79 -12.11 -11.03
N TYR A 141 11.29 -13.27 -10.61
CA TYR A 141 12.33 -13.36 -9.59
C TYR A 141 13.66 -12.72 -10.04
N ALA A 142 14.00 -12.83 -11.33
CA ALA A 142 15.16 -12.13 -11.90
C ALA A 142 14.98 -10.61 -11.86
N ASN A 143 13.76 -10.12 -12.12
CA ASN A 143 13.42 -8.70 -12.04
C ASN A 143 13.44 -8.17 -10.59
N LEU A 144 12.98 -8.96 -9.62
CA LEU A 144 13.03 -8.64 -8.19
C LEU A 144 14.47 -8.52 -7.65
N ASN A 145 15.45 -9.10 -8.34
CA ASN A 145 16.88 -9.00 -8.01
C ASN A 145 17.60 -7.86 -8.75
N GLN A 146 16.88 -7.03 -9.50
CA GLN A 146 17.47 -5.84 -10.11
C GLN A 146 17.89 -4.82 -9.04
N TRP A 147 18.56 -3.76 -9.48
CA TRP A 147 19.11 -2.75 -8.60
C TRP A 147 18.01 -2.01 -7.80
N PHE A 148 18.27 -1.78 -6.52
CA PHE A 148 17.35 -1.12 -5.59
C PHE A 148 17.13 0.37 -5.91
N GLY A 149 15.91 0.87 -5.70
CA GLY A 149 15.62 2.30 -5.73
C GLY A 149 15.35 2.90 -7.12
N GLY A 150 15.07 2.06 -8.12
CA GLY A 150 14.61 2.48 -9.45
C GLY A 150 13.12 2.81 -9.51
N SER A 151 12.65 3.33 -10.65
CA SER A 151 11.22 3.60 -10.92
C SER A 151 10.53 2.54 -11.78
N ASP A 152 11.33 1.68 -12.40
CA ASP A 152 10.85 0.61 -13.29
C ASP A 152 10.78 -0.72 -12.55
N TYR A 153 11.88 -1.18 -11.97
CA TYR A 153 11.88 -2.25 -10.96
C TYR A 153 11.68 -1.60 -9.61
N TYR A 154 10.47 -1.70 -9.09
CA TYR A 154 10.02 -0.86 -8.00
C TYR A 154 9.65 -1.71 -6.79
N GLY A 155 8.53 -2.42 -6.88
CA GLY A 155 7.90 -3.04 -5.72
C GLY A 155 6.38 -2.97 -5.83
N ILE A 156 5.70 -2.88 -4.70
CA ILE A 156 4.24 -2.93 -4.58
C ILE A 156 3.81 -2.05 -3.39
N HIS A 157 2.72 -1.30 -3.55
CA HIS A 157 2.20 -0.47 -2.47
C HIS A 157 1.34 -1.29 -1.49
N ALA A 158 0.83 -0.62 -0.45
CA ALA A 158 -0.02 -1.22 0.55
C ALA A 158 -1.32 -1.90 0.07
N PRO A 159 -2.12 -1.33 -0.87
CA PRO A 159 -3.48 -1.83 -1.08
C PRO A 159 -3.60 -3.34 -1.40
N PRO A 160 -2.76 -3.94 -2.27
CA PRO A 160 -2.80 -5.39 -2.53
C PRO A 160 -2.54 -6.26 -1.30
N PHE A 161 -1.85 -5.75 -0.28
CA PHE A 161 -1.61 -6.51 0.95
C PHE A 161 -2.87 -6.67 1.80
N ILE A 162 -3.91 -5.85 1.62
CA ILE A 162 -5.18 -6.02 2.32
C ILE A 162 -5.78 -7.39 2.00
N ASP A 163 -5.91 -7.68 0.69
CA ASP A 163 -6.44 -8.96 0.24
C ASP A 163 -5.46 -10.11 0.53
N LEU A 164 -4.15 -9.89 0.41
CA LEU A 164 -3.16 -10.91 0.75
C LEU A 164 -3.30 -11.35 2.22
N PHE A 165 -3.36 -10.41 3.16
CA PHE A 165 -3.53 -10.72 4.58
C PHE A 165 -4.87 -11.42 4.85
N ALA A 166 -5.94 -11.01 4.18
CA ALA A 166 -7.24 -11.70 4.26
C ALA A 166 -7.14 -13.18 3.86
N SER A 167 -6.34 -13.51 2.83
CA SER A 167 -6.09 -14.91 2.42
C SER A 167 -5.35 -15.76 3.47
N TYR A 168 -4.82 -15.13 4.52
CA TYR A 168 -4.21 -15.80 5.69
C TYR A 168 -5.02 -15.62 6.98
N LYS A 169 -6.31 -15.26 6.89
CA LYS A 169 -7.22 -15.02 8.03
C LYS A 169 -6.75 -13.87 8.93
N LEU A 170 -6.08 -12.89 8.34
CA LEU A 170 -5.68 -11.67 9.00
C LEU A 170 -6.52 -10.51 8.46
N ILE A 171 -6.85 -9.56 9.33
CA ILE A 171 -7.47 -8.31 8.95
C ILE A 171 -6.35 -7.29 8.78
N ALA A 172 -6.42 -6.52 7.69
CA ALA A 172 -5.52 -5.41 7.42
C ALA A 172 -6.33 -4.12 7.25
N ARG A 173 -6.10 -3.16 8.15
CA ARG A 173 -6.81 -1.87 8.19
C ARG A 173 -5.84 -0.74 7.86
N PRO A 174 -6.17 0.14 6.89
CA PRO A 174 -5.32 1.27 6.57
C PRO A 174 -5.33 2.31 7.70
N ILE A 175 -4.15 2.83 8.04
CA ILE A 175 -3.98 4.03 8.87
C ILE A 175 -3.45 5.14 7.95
N TYR A 176 -4.21 6.22 7.81
CA TYR A 176 -3.84 7.37 6.98
C TYR A 176 -3.11 8.44 7.80
N ILE A 177 -2.28 9.25 7.13
CA ILE A 177 -1.57 10.37 7.76
C ILE A 177 -2.56 11.50 8.13
N ASN A 178 -2.64 11.80 9.41
CA ASN A 178 -3.37 12.90 10.04
C ASN A 178 -2.91 13.04 11.50
N ASP A 179 -3.54 13.94 12.27
CA ASP A 179 -3.16 14.21 13.66
C ASP A 179 -3.32 12.99 14.60
N SER A 180 -4.13 12.00 14.20
CA SER A 180 -4.36 10.76 14.97
C SER A 180 -3.47 9.59 14.53
N THR A 181 -2.53 9.77 13.58
CA THR A 181 -1.71 8.67 13.07
C THR A 181 -0.86 8.01 14.15
N ILE A 182 -0.11 8.80 14.94
CA ILE A 182 0.72 8.25 16.01
C ILE A 182 -0.12 7.61 17.12
N PRO A 183 -1.20 8.26 17.62
CA PRO A 183 -2.14 7.61 18.53
C PRO A 183 -2.67 6.26 18.00
N ALA A 184 -3.06 6.18 16.72
CA ALA A 184 -3.59 4.95 16.12
C ALA A 184 -2.52 3.84 16.04
N ILE A 185 -1.27 4.18 15.69
CA ILE A 185 -0.16 3.22 15.70
C ILE A 185 0.08 2.70 17.13
N LYS A 186 0.14 3.58 18.13
CA LYS A 186 0.35 3.18 19.54
C LYS A 186 -0.77 2.29 20.05
N GLU A 187 -2.01 2.63 19.74
CA GLU A 187 -3.19 1.84 20.09
C GLU A 187 -3.09 0.44 19.48
N ALA A 188 -2.86 0.34 18.17
CA ALA A 188 -2.69 -0.94 17.46
C ALA A 188 -1.61 -1.82 18.12
N ILE A 189 -0.40 -1.26 18.31
CA ILE A 189 0.72 -1.99 18.90
C ILE A 189 0.40 -2.45 20.34
N SER A 190 -0.26 -1.60 21.15
CA SER A 190 -0.65 -1.96 22.53
C SER A 190 -1.69 -3.08 22.61
N GLN A 191 -2.44 -3.32 21.52
CA GLN A 191 -3.40 -4.40 21.38
C GLN A 191 -2.79 -5.69 20.80
N ASN A 192 -1.45 -5.76 20.69
CA ASN A 192 -0.72 -6.84 19.99
C ASN A 192 -1.07 -6.95 18.50
N HIS A 193 -1.48 -5.85 17.87
CA HIS A 193 -1.53 -5.76 16.41
C HIS A 193 -0.15 -5.33 15.91
N LEU A 194 0.22 -5.72 14.69
CA LEU A 194 1.44 -5.24 14.04
C LEU A 194 1.07 -4.14 13.03
N VAL A 195 1.99 -3.21 12.74
CA VAL A 195 1.77 -2.20 11.70
C VAL A 195 2.84 -2.33 10.63
N MET A 196 2.43 -2.61 9.39
CA MET A 196 3.31 -2.59 8.22
C MET A 196 3.35 -1.16 7.66
N ALA A 197 4.54 -0.63 7.40
CA ALA A 197 4.75 0.77 7.03
C ALA A 197 5.57 0.91 5.75
N TRP A 198 5.02 1.63 4.78
CA TRP A 198 5.73 2.09 3.58
C TRP A 198 6.41 3.42 3.88
N ILE A 199 7.72 3.45 3.68
CA ILE A 199 8.60 4.57 3.97
C ILE A 199 9.56 4.80 2.80
N LYS A 200 10.09 6.01 2.70
CA LYS A 200 11.22 6.30 1.82
C LYS A 200 12.55 6.16 2.57
N ILE A 201 13.53 5.51 1.96
CA ILE A 201 14.90 5.48 2.47
C ILE A 201 15.59 6.86 2.39
N GLY A 202 16.48 7.15 3.34
CA GLY A 202 17.25 8.40 3.35
C GLY A 202 16.43 9.63 3.74
N TYR A 203 15.51 9.46 4.69
CA TYR A 203 14.72 10.47 5.43
C TYR A 203 15.13 11.94 5.14
N ALA A 204 14.18 12.77 4.71
CA ALA A 204 14.33 14.21 4.38
C ALA A 204 14.99 14.61 3.03
N LYS A 205 15.47 13.68 2.20
CA LYS A 205 15.89 14.04 0.81
C LYS A 205 14.67 14.31 -0.09
N PRO A 206 14.74 15.24 -1.07
CA PRO A 206 13.67 15.45 -2.05
C PRO A 206 13.25 14.15 -2.72
N VAL A 207 11.94 13.98 -2.94
CA VAL A 207 11.43 12.82 -3.67
C VAL A 207 11.74 13.03 -5.15
N ASP A 208 12.69 12.27 -5.67
CA ASP A 208 12.73 12.01 -7.11
C ASP A 208 11.50 11.15 -7.42
N ASP A 209 10.41 11.79 -7.82
CA ASP A 209 9.24 11.11 -8.33
C ASP A 209 9.23 11.14 -9.86
N ALA A 210 8.74 10.04 -10.41
CA ALA A 210 8.23 10.00 -11.77
C ALA A 210 6.78 9.55 -11.67
N PRO A 211 5.85 10.17 -12.41
CA PRO A 211 4.53 9.58 -12.56
C PRO A 211 4.69 8.21 -13.23
N SER A 212 4.16 7.17 -12.61
CA SER A 212 3.88 5.91 -13.30
C SER A 212 2.57 6.04 -14.09
N TYR A 213 2.25 4.99 -14.84
CA TYR A 213 0.95 4.71 -15.40
C TYR A 213 -0.22 5.33 -14.60
N GLY A 214 -0.86 6.34 -15.20
CA GLY A 214 -1.80 7.22 -14.49
C GLY A 214 -1.12 8.50 -13.98
N LYS A 215 -1.51 8.93 -12.78
CA LYS A 215 -0.88 10.01 -12.00
C LYS A 215 -0.25 9.46 -10.69
N VAL A 216 0.01 8.15 -10.64
CA VAL A 216 0.54 7.48 -9.43
C VAL A 216 1.99 7.88 -9.20
N LYS A 217 2.28 8.37 -8.00
CA LYS A 217 3.63 8.75 -7.58
C LYS A 217 4.47 7.49 -7.33
N ILE A 218 5.64 7.43 -7.98
CA ILE A 218 6.67 6.42 -7.69
C ILE A 218 7.76 7.07 -6.85
N VAL A 219 8.08 6.45 -5.72
CA VAL A 219 9.00 7.01 -4.73
C VAL A 219 10.33 6.29 -4.87
N ARG A 220 11.35 6.91 -5.47
CA ARG A 220 12.68 6.28 -5.50
C ARG A 220 13.16 5.98 -4.09
N GLY A 221 13.58 4.73 -3.90
CA GLY A 221 13.95 4.22 -2.58
C GLY A 221 12.75 4.00 -1.66
N GLU A 222 11.60 3.60 -2.21
CA GLU A 222 10.56 2.97 -1.41
C GLU A 222 11.15 1.79 -0.62
N HIS A 223 10.68 1.63 0.60
CA HIS A 223 11.03 0.55 1.50
C HIS A 223 9.88 0.27 2.46
N THR A 224 9.78 -0.96 2.92
CA THR A 224 8.73 -1.38 3.84
C THR A 224 9.31 -2.02 5.09
N VAL A 225 8.80 -1.60 6.24
CA VAL A 225 9.21 -2.07 7.58
C VAL A 225 7.98 -2.54 8.38
N VAL A 226 8.22 -3.31 9.44
CA VAL A 226 7.16 -3.70 10.40
C VAL A 226 7.40 -2.98 11.71
N ILE A 227 6.48 -2.11 12.11
CA ILE A 227 6.46 -1.50 13.44
C ILE A 227 6.03 -2.58 14.44
N THR A 228 6.89 -2.81 15.43
CA THR A 228 6.71 -3.83 16.48
C THR A 228 6.62 -3.21 17.86
N GLY A 229 6.96 -1.93 18.03
CA GLY A 229 6.96 -1.28 19.32
C GLY A 229 6.98 0.24 19.21
N TYR A 230 6.89 0.89 20.35
CA TYR A 230 7.05 2.33 20.48
C TYR A 230 7.51 2.71 21.89
N ASP A 231 8.03 3.93 21.99
CA ASP A 231 8.39 4.60 23.24
C ASP A 231 8.05 6.11 23.16
N GLU A 232 8.66 6.92 24.03
CA GLU A 232 8.43 8.35 24.07
C GLU A 232 8.97 9.08 22.83
N GLY A 233 10.04 8.57 22.20
CA GLY A 233 10.72 9.22 21.07
C GLY A 233 10.27 8.73 19.70
N GLY A 234 9.85 7.47 19.58
CA GLY A 234 9.53 6.93 18.26
C GLY A 234 8.97 5.53 18.25
N VAL A 235 9.07 4.92 17.07
CA VAL A 235 8.67 3.55 16.82
C VAL A 235 9.89 2.63 16.74
N ILE A 236 9.69 1.40 17.18
CA ILE A 236 10.63 0.30 17.01
C ILE A 236 10.16 -0.51 15.81
N VAL A 237 11.04 -0.75 14.85
CA VAL A 237 10.72 -1.45 13.60
C VAL A 237 11.65 -2.62 13.34
N MET A 238 11.12 -3.71 12.79
CA MET A 238 11.89 -4.73 12.08
C MET A 238 12.10 -4.25 10.64
N ASP A 239 13.36 -4.09 10.24
CA ASP A 239 13.77 -3.60 8.92
C ASP A 239 14.27 -4.76 8.05
N PRO A 240 13.47 -5.22 7.07
CA PRO A 240 13.84 -6.35 6.20
C PRO A 240 15.07 -6.10 5.34
N GLY A 241 15.40 -4.84 5.06
CA GLY A 241 16.54 -4.49 4.20
C GLY A 241 17.87 -4.88 4.83
N ILE A 242 17.96 -4.77 6.16
CA ILE A 242 19.15 -5.10 6.94
C ILE A 242 18.98 -6.34 7.82
N GLY A 243 17.74 -6.81 8.02
CA GLY A 243 17.44 -7.95 8.90
C GLY A 243 17.62 -7.65 10.39
N LEU A 244 17.47 -6.38 10.79
CA LEU A 244 17.71 -5.90 12.14
C LEU A 244 16.57 -5.01 12.62
N GLU A 245 16.53 -4.81 13.93
CA GLU A 245 15.64 -3.83 14.56
C GLU A 245 16.23 -2.42 14.47
N ARG A 246 15.36 -1.41 14.36
CA ARG A 246 15.71 0.01 14.37
C ARG A 246 14.71 0.82 15.16
N HIS A 247 15.15 1.98 15.64
CA HIS A 247 14.29 3.02 16.17
C HIS A 247 14.14 4.14 15.13
N ILE A 248 12.92 4.63 14.93
CA ILE A 248 12.59 5.74 14.03
C ILE A 248 11.77 6.76 14.80
N GLU A 249 12.29 7.98 14.91
CA GLU A 249 11.58 9.14 15.47
C GLU A 249 10.23 9.36 14.80
N TYR A 250 9.19 9.73 15.56
CA TYR A 250 7.83 9.88 15.03
C TYR A 250 7.75 10.80 13.82
N ARG A 251 8.44 11.94 13.88
CA ARG A 251 8.46 12.90 12.78
C ARG A 251 9.12 12.31 11.54
N ALA A 252 10.23 11.59 11.71
CA ALA A 252 10.93 10.95 10.59
C ALA A 252 10.08 9.85 9.95
N LEU A 253 9.34 9.08 10.75
CA LEU A 253 8.37 8.10 10.26
C LEU A 253 7.31 8.77 9.38
N ILE A 254 6.63 9.80 9.90
CA ILE A 254 5.58 10.50 9.16
C ILE A 254 6.14 11.12 7.88
N ASP A 255 7.24 11.86 7.96
CA ASP A 255 7.87 12.52 6.81
C ASP A 255 8.26 11.53 5.71
N ALA A 256 8.78 10.35 6.08
CA ALA A 256 9.13 9.30 5.12
C ALA A 256 7.91 8.61 4.50
N SER A 257 6.76 8.65 5.15
CA SER A 257 5.53 7.99 4.72
C SER A 257 4.58 8.89 3.92
N ILE A 258 4.71 10.23 4.00
CA ILE A 258 3.89 11.21 3.24
C ILE A 258 3.70 10.85 1.75
N PRO A 259 4.72 10.40 1.01
CA PRO A 259 4.59 10.13 -0.41
C PRO A 259 3.61 9.01 -0.79
N PHE A 260 3.19 8.17 0.16
CA PHE A 260 2.35 6.99 -0.10
C PHE A 260 0.89 7.26 0.24
N SER A 261 -0.03 6.99 -0.69
CA SER A 261 -1.46 7.20 -0.50
C SER A 261 -2.07 6.35 0.63
N MET A 262 -1.45 5.22 0.93
CA MET A 262 -1.80 4.32 2.02
C MET A 262 -0.51 3.88 2.71
N PRO A 263 0.01 4.70 3.65
CA PRO A 263 1.35 4.51 4.18
C PRO A 263 1.47 3.41 5.23
N PHE A 264 0.37 3.06 5.90
CA PHE A 264 0.37 2.12 7.01
C PHE A 264 -0.79 1.13 6.90
N LEU A 265 -0.51 -0.12 7.23
CA LEU A 265 -1.51 -1.17 7.45
C LEU A 265 -1.35 -1.73 8.86
N GLU A 266 -2.36 -1.54 9.69
CA GLU A 266 -2.52 -2.31 10.92
C GLU A 266 -2.99 -3.72 10.56
N VAL A 267 -2.33 -4.74 11.10
CA VAL A 267 -2.60 -6.14 10.81
C VAL A 267 -2.79 -6.92 12.09
N TYR A 268 -3.87 -7.70 12.16
CA TYR A 268 -4.22 -8.51 13.32
C TYR A 268 -5.02 -9.74 12.93
N LYS A 269 -5.13 -10.69 13.86
CA LYS A 269 -5.83 -11.95 13.62
C LYS A 269 -7.34 -11.72 13.59
N ASN A 270 -8.02 -12.28 12.58
CA ASN A 270 -9.48 -12.35 12.59
C ASN A 270 -9.92 -13.42 13.62
N ILE A 271 -10.51 -13.00 14.74
CA ILE A 271 -10.94 -13.90 15.82
C ILE A 271 -12.31 -14.52 15.49
N ASP A 272 -13.13 -13.82 14.70
CA ASP A 272 -14.54 -14.16 14.51
C ASP A 272 -14.81 -15.12 13.34
N ASN A 273 -13.78 -15.59 12.62
CA ASN A 273 -13.90 -16.60 11.55
C ASN A 273 -14.86 -16.23 10.40
N GLU A 274 -15.38 -15.00 10.36
CA GLU A 274 -16.30 -14.54 9.33
C GLU A 274 -15.53 -14.02 8.11
N MET A 275 -15.90 -14.53 6.94
CA MET A 275 -15.35 -14.31 5.60
C MET A 275 -13.90 -14.79 5.39
N PHE A 276 -13.79 -15.96 4.74
CA PHE A 276 -12.53 -16.55 4.31
C PHE A 276 -12.49 -16.65 2.77
N TRP A 277 -11.44 -16.08 2.17
CA TRP A 277 -11.24 -16.10 0.73
C TRP A 277 -9.88 -16.74 0.41
N ASP A 278 -9.90 -18.03 0.06
CA ASP A 278 -8.69 -18.81 -0.25
C ASP A 278 -7.94 -18.30 -1.50
N ASN A 279 -8.69 -17.73 -2.44
CA ASN A 279 -8.20 -17.28 -3.73
C ASN A 279 -8.40 -15.78 -3.87
N LEU A 280 -7.29 -15.09 -4.16
CA LEU A 280 -7.31 -13.68 -4.55
C LEU A 280 -7.93 -13.58 -5.95
N THR A 281 -9.21 -13.23 -5.99
CA THR A 281 -9.94 -13.06 -7.25
C THR A 281 -9.78 -11.63 -7.76
N VAL A 282 -9.50 -11.50 -9.05
CA VAL A 282 -9.42 -10.19 -9.68
C VAL A 282 -10.73 -9.43 -9.58
N GLY A 283 -10.67 -8.19 -9.09
CA GLY A 283 -11.83 -7.33 -8.94
C GLY A 283 -12.56 -7.48 -7.60
N PHE A 284 -12.31 -8.52 -6.81
CA PHE A 284 -12.95 -8.68 -5.50
C PHE A 284 -12.23 -7.86 -4.42
N ASP A 285 -12.97 -7.07 -3.65
CA ASP A 285 -12.43 -6.26 -2.55
C ASP A 285 -12.81 -6.88 -1.21
N THR A 286 -11.84 -7.47 -0.53
CA THR A 286 -12.13 -8.19 0.72
C THR A 286 -12.56 -7.26 1.86
N LEU A 287 -12.16 -5.98 1.82
CA LEU A 287 -12.52 -4.98 2.83
C LEU A 287 -14.02 -4.65 2.80
N THR A 288 -14.61 -4.58 1.61
CA THR A 288 -16.03 -4.21 1.44
C THR A 288 -16.92 -5.39 1.04
N GLY A 289 -16.33 -6.52 0.63
CA GLY A 289 -17.07 -7.67 0.07
C GLY A 289 -17.61 -7.42 -1.34
N ILE A 290 -17.13 -6.37 -2.04
CA ILE A 290 -17.64 -5.94 -3.34
C ILE A 290 -16.83 -6.56 -4.48
N ASP A 291 -17.51 -7.11 -5.48
CA ASP A 291 -16.91 -7.55 -6.74
C ASP A 291 -17.04 -6.47 -7.84
N ARG A 292 -15.91 -5.85 -8.21
CA ARG A 292 -15.79 -4.78 -9.21
C ARG A 292 -16.18 -5.22 -10.63
N SER A 293 -16.20 -6.52 -10.91
CA SER A 293 -16.53 -7.03 -12.24
C SER A 293 -18.04 -7.02 -12.55
N ILE A 294 -18.88 -6.90 -11.51
CA ILE A 294 -20.34 -6.92 -11.63
C ILE A 294 -20.89 -5.71 -12.43
N PRO A 295 -20.58 -4.44 -12.09
CA PRO A 295 -21.14 -3.30 -12.80
C PRO A 295 -20.56 -3.13 -14.20
N LYS A 296 -21.41 -2.74 -15.16
CA LYS A 296 -20.99 -2.27 -16.48
C LYS A 296 -20.59 -0.80 -16.44
N VAL A 297 -19.29 -0.54 -16.48
CA VAL A 297 -18.75 0.82 -16.39
C VAL A 297 -18.57 1.44 -17.78
N SER A 298 -19.07 2.66 -17.98
CA SER A 298 -18.72 3.52 -19.11
C SER A 298 -17.70 4.56 -18.70
N VAL A 299 -16.69 4.78 -19.54
CA VAL A 299 -15.66 5.79 -19.31
C VAL A 299 -15.75 6.88 -20.36
N GLU A 300 -15.90 8.12 -19.94
CA GLU A 300 -16.20 9.26 -20.80
C GLU A 300 -15.09 10.32 -20.72
N ASN A 301 -14.70 10.87 -21.87
CA ASN A 301 -13.72 11.93 -21.96
C ASN A 301 -14.38 13.31 -21.80
N GLY A 302 -14.13 13.98 -20.67
CA GLY A 302 -14.59 15.32 -20.36
C GLY A 302 -13.51 16.40 -20.47
N ALA A 303 -12.32 16.10 -21.04
CA ALA A 303 -11.16 16.99 -20.97
C ALA A 303 -10.67 17.56 -22.32
N ARG A 304 -11.24 17.15 -23.46
CA ARG A 304 -10.67 17.34 -24.83
C ARG A 304 -9.25 16.78 -25.00
N MET A 305 -8.78 15.97 -24.06
CA MET A 305 -7.46 15.37 -24.13
C MET A 305 -7.56 14.01 -24.82
N ALA A 306 -6.89 13.87 -25.97
CA ALA A 306 -6.87 12.61 -26.69
C ALA A 306 -6.30 11.49 -25.81
N GLY A 307 -7.03 10.37 -25.72
CA GLY A 307 -6.60 9.20 -24.95
C GLY A 307 -6.95 9.21 -23.45
N ALA A 308 -7.43 10.31 -22.86
CA ALA A 308 -7.71 10.39 -21.42
C ALA A 308 -8.69 9.30 -20.93
N ALA A 309 -9.80 9.09 -21.64
CA ALA A 309 -10.76 8.03 -21.29
C ALA A 309 -10.22 6.61 -21.53
N ASN A 310 -9.33 6.41 -22.52
CA ASN A 310 -8.67 5.12 -22.72
C ASN A 310 -7.71 4.80 -21.57
N GLN A 311 -6.97 5.80 -21.10
CA GLN A 311 -6.09 5.65 -19.94
C GLN A 311 -6.88 5.27 -18.69
N MET A 312 -7.99 5.97 -18.41
CA MET A 312 -8.86 5.64 -17.27
C MET A 312 -9.51 4.25 -17.43
N ARG A 313 -9.95 3.86 -18.64
CA ARG A 313 -10.40 2.48 -18.90
C ARG A 313 -9.34 1.47 -18.49
N ASP A 314 -8.11 1.65 -18.93
CA ASP A 314 -7.04 0.68 -18.68
C ASP A 314 -6.73 0.61 -17.17
N ILE A 315 -6.73 1.76 -16.48
CA ILE A 315 -6.59 1.81 -15.01
C ILE A 315 -7.71 1.04 -14.31
N LEU A 316 -8.97 1.28 -14.68
CA LEU A 316 -10.10 0.59 -14.06
C LEU A 316 -10.10 -0.92 -14.38
N LYS A 317 -9.66 -1.32 -15.57
CA LYS A 317 -9.44 -2.73 -15.90
C LYS A 317 -8.39 -3.38 -15.00
N ASP A 318 -7.31 -2.67 -14.68
CA ASP A 318 -6.28 -3.18 -13.77
C ASP A 318 -6.85 -3.43 -12.37
N PHE A 319 -7.80 -2.60 -11.91
CA PHE A 319 -8.55 -2.86 -10.67
C PHE A 319 -9.61 -3.97 -10.79
N GLY A 320 -9.86 -4.49 -12.00
CA GLY A 320 -10.84 -5.57 -12.24
C GLY A 320 -12.25 -5.12 -12.60
N TYR A 321 -12.46 -3.84 -12.94
CA TYR A 321 -13.76 -3.36 -13.40
C TYR A 321 -14.09 -3.85 -14.81
N SER A 322 -15.36 -4.17 -15.05
CA SER A 322 -15.89 -4.50 -16.38
C SER A 322 -16.22 -3.23 -17.16
N ILE A 323 -15.42 -2.92 -18.18
CA ILE A 323 -15.63 -1.71 -19.00
C ILE A 323 -16.50 -2.02 -20.22
N ASN A 324 -17.67 -1.41 -20.24
CA ASN A 324 -18.68 -1.56 -21.29
C ASN A 324 -18.40 -0.67 -22.51
N SER A 325 -17.96 0.58 -22.29
CA SER A 325 -17.74 1.53 -23.40
C SER A 325 -16.76 2.65 -23.04
N VAL A 326 -16.14 3.22 -24.07
CA VAL A 326 -15.35 4.45 -23.99
C VAL A 326 -15.90 5.46 -25.00
N SER A 327 -16.24 6.66 -24.56
CA SER A 327 -16.81 7.72 -25.41
C SER A 327 -16.39 9.12 -24.96
N ASN A 328 -16.94 10.16 -25.59
CA ASN A 328 -16.87 11.52 -25.06
C ASN A 328 -18.02 11.78 -24.08
N ALA A 329 -17.80 12.68 -23.13
CA ALA A 329 -18.85 13.21 -22.28
C ALA A 329 -19.74 14.20 -23.05
N ASP A 330 -20.80 14.67 -22.39
CA ASP A 330 -21.75 15.67 -22.89
C ASP A 330 -21.09 17.04 -23.14
N ASN A 331 -20.08 17.38 -22.33
CA ASN A 331 -19.28 18.59 -22.46
C ASN A 331 -17.81 18.31 -22.08
N PHE A 332 -16.96 19.33 -22.16
CA PHE A 332 -15.51 19.20 -21.94
C PHE A 332 -14.94 20.14 -20.87
N ASP A 333 -15.80 20.58 -19.96
CA ASP A 333 -15.44 21.57 -18.93
C ASP A 333 -15.08 20.92 -17.58
N TYR A 334 -15.13 19.58 -17.52
CA TYR A 334 -14.75 18.80 -16.35
C TYR A 334 -13.29 19.05 -15.97
N GLN A 335 -13.05 19.52 -14.75
CA GLN A 335 -11.70 19.76 -14.22
C GLN A 335 -11.10 18.50 -13.62
N ASP A 336 -11.92 17.72 -12.91
CA ASP A 336 -11.51 16.50 -12.19
C ASP A 336 -12.43 15.33 -12.58
N VAL A 337 -12.19 14.15 -11.99
CA VAL A 337 -13.04 12.99 -12.24
C VAL A 337 -14.41 13.16 -11.60
N SER A 338 -15.46 12.83 -12.35
CA SER A 338 -16.84 12.76 -11.85
C SER A 338 -17.36 11.34 -11.98
N ILE A 339 -18.03 10.85 -10.94
CA ILE A 339 -18.56 9.48 -10.87
C ILE A 339 -20.08 9.55 -10.75
N ARG A 340 -20.79 8.78 -11.56
CA ARG A 340 -22.24 8.62 -11.47
C ARG A 340 -22.61 7.14 -11.52
N THR A 341 -23.44 6.68 -10.61
CA THR A 341 -23.92 5.29 -10.57
C THR A 341 -25.44 5.25 -10.57
N LYS A 342 -26.00 4.12 -11.01
CA LYS A 342 -27.41 3.82 -10.73
C LYS A 342 -27.60 3.66 -9.24
N LYS A 343 -28.82 3.90 -8.76
CA LYS A 343 -29.15 3.76 -7.34
C LYS A 343 -28.87 2.35 -6.80
N SER A 344 -29.10 1.32 -7.60
CA SER A 344 -28.79 -0.08 -7.25
C SER A 344 -27.29 -0.39 -7.11
N PHE A 345 -26.42 0.51 -7.55
CA PHE A 345 -24.96 0.40 -7.48
C PHE A 345 -24.35 1.52 -6.61
N SER A 346 -25.12 2.12 -5.68
CA SER A 346 -24.61 3.17 -4.78
C SER A 346 -23.44 2.72 -3.91
N ASP A 347 -23.43 1.44 -3.53
CA ASP A 347 -22.39 0.87 -2.65
C ASP A 347 -21.02 0.86 -3.33
N PHE A 348 -20.99 0.89 -4.68
CA PHE A 348 -19.76 0.97 -5.46
C PHE A 348 -19.14 2.37 -5.47
N LEU A 349 -19.84 3.42 -5.05
CA LEU A 349 -19.30 4.79 -5.06
C LEU A 349 -18.06 4.92 -4.19
N TYR A 350 -18.09 4.30 -3.01
CA TYR A 350 -16.97 4.34 -2.07
C TYR A 350 -15.72 3.69 -2.69
N ILE A 351 -15.85 2.46 -3.19
CA ILE A 351 -14.73 1.69 -3.73
C ILE A 351 -14.18 2.30 -5.01
N LEU A 352 -15.05 2.75 -5.93
CA LEU A 352 -14.61 3.38 -7.17
C LEU A 352 -13.89 4.72 -6.91
N THR A 353 -14.40 5.52 -5.97
CA THR A 353 -13.73 6.76 -5.54
C THR A 353 -12.35 6.47 -4.96
N ARG A 354 -12.23 5.44 -4.12
CA ARG A 354 -10.96 5.01 -3.54
C ARG A 354 -9.97 4.57 -4.62
N ASP A 355 -10.40 3.71 -5.54
CA ASP A 355 -9.54 3.17 -6.60
C ASP A 355 -9.06 4.26 -7.57
N ILE A 356 -9.93 5.22 -7.92
CA ILE A 356 -9.55 6.40 -8.74
C ILE A 356 -8.52 7.30 -8.02
N LYS A 357 -8.69 7.50 -6.71
CA LYS A 357 -7.71 8.23 -5.89
C LYS A 357 -6.38 7.48 -5.79
N LEU A 358 -6.40 6.16 -5.65
CA LEU A 358 -5.20 5.32 -5.69
C LEU A 358 -4.51 5.39 -7.06
N ALA A 359 -5.22 5.67 -8.14
CA ALA A 359 -4.64 5.96 -9.45
C ALA A 359 -4.07 7.39 -9.60
N GLY A 360 -4.14 8.22 -8.55
CA GLY A 360 -3.60 9.58 -8.50
C GLY A 360 -4.54 10.66 -9.03
N TYR A 361 -5.83 10.36 -9.24
CA TYR A 361 -6.80 11.33 -9.72
C TYR A 361 -7.58 11.95 -8.57
N THR A 362 -7.91 13.24 -8.72
CA THR A 362 -8.89 13.90 -7.86
C THR A 362 -10.29 13.56 -8.35
N VAL A 363 -11.19 13.27 -7.40
CA VAL A 363 -12.63 13.07 -7.66
C VAL A 363 -13.35 14.30 -7.15
N ALA A 364 -13.96 15.07 -8.05
CA ALA A 364 -14.71 16.27 -7.70
C ALA A 364 -16.14 15.95 -7.25
N SER A 365 -16.76 14.94 -7.85
CA SER A 365 -18.15 14.58 -7.55
C SER A 365 -18.38 13.08 -7.69
N SER A 366 -19.29 12.58 -6.86
CA SER A 366 -19.75 11.19 -6.86
C SER A 366 -21.24 11.16 -6.48
N SER A 367 -22.09 10.60 -7.32
CA SER A 367 -23.55 10.54 -7.10
C SER A 367 -24.17 9.23 -7.54
N ALA A 368 -25.30 8.85 -6.92
CA ALA A 368 -26.11 7.69 -7.29
C ALA A 368 -27.38 8.12 -8.04
N ASP A 369 -27.21 8.94 -9.09
CA ASP A 369 -28.28 9.60 -9.83
C ASP A 369 -28.23 9.32 -11.35
N LEU A 370 -27.55 8.26 -11.75
CA LEU A 370 -27.58 7.81 -13.14
C LEU A 370 -28.95 7.25 -13.48
N ALA A 371 -29.50 7.64 -14.63
CA ALA A 371 -30.80 7.15 -15.08
C ALA A 371 -30.79 5.63 -15.34
N ASP A 372 -31.91 4.97 -15.04
CA ASP A 372 -32.07 3.52 -15.15
C ASP A 372 -32.38 3.04 -16.59
N ASP A 373 -32.46 3.95 -17.56
CA ASP A 373 -32.83 3.69 -18.96
C ASP A 373 -31.65 3.27 -19.86
N GLY A 374 -30.42 3.28 -19.34
CA GLY A 374 -29.21 2.94 -20.06
C GLY A 374 -28.67 1.52 -19.80
N GLY A 375 -27.98 0.96 -20.81
CA GLY A 375 -27.24 -0.32 -20.70
C GLY A 375 -25.93 -0.26 -19.89
N LYS A 376 -25.66 0.87 -19.22
CA LYS A 376 -24.50 1.12 -18.34
C LYS A 376 -24.98 1.27 -16.90
N ASP A 377 -24.20 0.78 -15.95
CA ASP A 377 -24.54 0.82 -14.51
C ASP A 377 -23.81 1.95 -13.78
N MET A 378 -22.64 2.32 -14.32
CA MET A 378 -21.79 3.37 -13.78
C MET A 378 -21.18 4.18 -14.93
N VAL A 379 -20.93 5.46 -14.69
CA VAL A 379 -20.23 6.38 -15.58
C VAL A 379 -19.08 7.03 -14.82
N VAL A 380 -17.90 7.01 -15.43
CA VAL A 380 -16.72 7.73 -14.97
C VAL A 380 -16.35 8.75 -16.04
N ILE A 381 -16.47 10.04 -15.70
CA ILE A 381 -16.11 11.14 -16.59
C ILE A 381 -14.73 11.67 -16.18
N VAL A 382 -13.79 11.67 -17.12
CA VAL A 382 -12.40 12.10 -16.88
C VAL A 382 -12.24 13.57 -17.25
N GLY A 383 -11.94 14.40 -16.25
CA GLY A 383 -11.55 15.80 -16.41
C GLY A 383 -10.06 16.01 -16.74
N LYS A 384 -9.62 17.27 -16.69
CA LYS A 384 -8.29 17.75 -17.15
C LYS A 384 -7.09 17.28 -16.31
#